data_AF-A0A7Y3MWJ8-F1
#
_entry.id   AF-A0A7Y3MWJ8-F1
#
_cell.length_a   1.000
_cell.length_b   1.000
_cell.length_c   1.000
_cell.angle_alpha   90.00
_cell.angle_beta   90.00
_cell.angle_gamma   90.00
#
_symmetry.space_group_name_H-M   'P 1'
#
loop_
_entity.id
_entity.type
_entity.pdbx_description
1 polymer ?
#
loop_
_entity_poly.entity_id
_entity_poly.type
_entity_poly.pdbx_seq_one_letter_code
_entity_poly.pdbx_strand_id
1 'polypeptide(L)'
;SAFADAVGECLGPVENPRYLVTRPRHGILGKKVDYHAVPRLLGRDKERALVFLSHWNRHVGPGSLIYTRREGGRRALLAARGRAFANNHPDAGVRVDRWQ
;
A
#
# COMPACT_ATOMS: atom_id res chain seq x y z
N SER A 1 1.36 -11.71 14.07
CA SER A 1 2.14 -10.86 15.00
C SER A 1 2.11 -9.46 14.43
N ALA A 2 2.12 -8.41 15.25
CA ALA A 2 1.88 -7.05 14.76
C ALA A 2 2.79 -6.64 13.57
N PHE A 3 4.02 -7.12 13.55
CA PHE A 3 4.93 -6.94 12.41
C PHE A 3 4.49 -7.69 11.15
N ALA A 4 4.26 -9.01 11.24
CA ALA A 4 3.86 -9.82 10.09
C ALA A 4 2.53 -9.35 9.49
N ASP A 5 1.60 -8.93 10.35
CA ASP A 5 0.31 -8.41 9.94
C ASP A 5 0.50 -7.08 9.18
N ALA A 6 1.35 -6.18 9.68
CA ALA A 6 1.67 -4.92 8.99
C ALA A 6 2.38 -5.13 7.64
N VAL A 7 3.30 -6.09 7.55
CA VAL A 7 3.95 -6.44 6.28
C VAL A 7 2.95 -7.04 5.30
N GLY A 8 2.06 -7.92 5.76
CA GLY A 8 0.98 -8.49 4.97
C GLY A 8 0.04 -7.42 4.42
N GLU A 9 -0.32 -6.43 5.23
CA GLU A 9 -1.13 -5.29 4.79
C GLU A 9 -0.41 -4.44 3.72
N CYS A 10 0.90 -4.19 3.86
CA CYS A 10 1.70 -3.41 2.90
C CYS A 10 1.83 -4.08 1.53
N LEU A 11 2.09 -5.39 1.53
CA LEU A 11 2.47 -6.16 0.34
C LEU A 11 1.30 -6.91 -0.28
N GLY A 12 0.22 -7.10 0.48
CA GLY A 12 -0.99 -7.76 0.02
C GLY A 12 -1.86 -6.87 -0.86
N PRO A 13 -3.00 -7.41 -1.31
CA PRO A 13 -3.99 -6.64 -2.06
C PRO A 13 -4.44 -5.39 -1.28
N VAL A 14 -4.52 -4.25 -1.97
CA VAL A 14 -4.99 -3.01 -1.35
C VAL A 14 -6.47 -3.16 -1.00
N GLU A 15 -6.80 -3.16 0.30
CA GLU A 15 -8.18 -3.20 0.78
C GLU A 15 -8.77 -1.81 1.03
N ASN A 16 -8.92 -1.39 2.30
CA ASN A 16 -9.45 -0.07 2.70
C ASN A 16 -8.53 0.67 3.68
N PRO A 17 -7.23 0.84 3.39
CA PRO A 17 -6.31 1.54 4.27
C PRO A 17 -6.69 3.02 4.38
N ARG A 18 -6.43 3.63 5.54
CA ARG A 18 -6.69 5.06 5.77
C ARG A 18 -5.76 5.97 4.95
N TYR A 19 -4.56 5.47 4.68
CA TYR A 19 -3.56 6.15 3.86
C TYR A 19 -2.95 5.18 2.85
N LEU A 20 -2.56 5.71 1.69
CA LEU A 20 -1.77 5.01 0.68
C LEU A 20 -0.43 5.73 0.49
N VAL A 21 0.60 4.98 0.15
CA VAL A 21 1.84 5.52 -0.43
C VAL A 21 1.80 5.28 -1.93
N THR A 22 1.94 6.33 -2.72
CA THR A 22 2.20 6.22 -4.15
C THR A 22 3.68 6.07 -4.40
N ARG A 23 4.05 5.29 -5.42
CA ARG A 23 5.42 5.20 -5.89
C ARG A 23 5.42 5.38 -7.42
N PRO A 24 6.01 6.45 -7.96
CA PRO A 24 6.19 6.58 -9.39
C PRO A 24 7.17 5.52 -9.86
N ARG A 25 6.80 4.80 -10.92
CA ARG A 25 7.61 3.81 -11.60
C ARG A 25 7.77 4.22 -13.06
N HIS A 26 9.00 4.29 -13.54
CA HIS A 26 9.24 4.37 -14.98
C HIS A 26 9.05 2.99 -15.58
N GLY A 27 8.04 2.85 -16.42
CA GLY A 27 7.86 1.68 -17.27
C GLY A 27 8.34 1.96 -18.69
N ILE A 28 8.47 0.89 -19.48
CA ILE A 28 8.90 0.96 -20.89
C ILE A 28 7.92 1.80 -21.72
N LEU A 29 6.63 1.77 -21.39
CA LEU A 29 5.55 2.55 -22.04
C LEU A 29 5.14 3.80 -21.25
N GLY A 30 6.03 4.38 -20.43
CA GLY A 30 5.79 5.66 -19.73
C GLY A 30 5.63 5.55 -18.22
N LYS A 31 5.13 6.63 -17.59
CA LYS A 31 5.03 6.74 -16.12
C LYS A 31 3.85 5.92 -15.59
N LYS A 32 4.15 4.92 -14.77
CA LYS A 32 3.18 4.16 -13.97
C LYS A 32 3.28 4.60 -12.50
N VAL A 33 2.23 4.33 -11.74
CA VAL A 33 2.19 4.64 -10.30
C VAL A 33 1.77 3.38 -9.57
N ASP A 34 2.62 2.89 -8.68
CA ASP A 34 2.26 1.80 -7.78
C ASP A 34 1.60 2.38 -6.52
N TYR A 35 0.69 1.62 -5.93
CA TYR A 35 -0.01 2.00 -4.70
C TYR A 35 0.27 0.95 -3.63
N HIS A 36 0.66 1.40 -2.45
CA HIS A 36 0.92 0.56 -1.29
C HIS A 36 0.06 1.02 -0.12
N ALA A 37 -0.50 0.08 0.63
CA ALA A 37 -1.23 0.40 1.85
C ALA A 37 -0.25 0.86 2.93
N VAL A 38 -0.61 1.93 3.65
CA VAL A 38 0.01 2.18 4.96
C VAL A 38 -0.67 1.24 5.96
N PRO A 39 0.09 0.38 6.67
CA PRO A 39 -0.49 -0.58 7.60
C PRO A 39 -1.35 0.12 8.63
N ARG A 40 -2.47 -0.47 8.99
CA ARG A 40 -3.49 0.08 9.89
C ARG A 40 -2.88 0.57 11.20
N LEU A 41 -1.90 -0.15 11.74
CA LEU A 41 -1.19 0.23 12.97
C LEU A 41 -0.50 1.61 12.85
N LEU A 42 0.10 1.89 11.70
CA LEU A 42 0.85 3.11 11.37
C LEU A 42 -0.03 4.17 10.68
N GLY A 43 -1.13 3.76 10.07
CA GLY A 43 -2.11 4.62 9.42
C GLY A 43 -3.20 5.14 10.34
N ARG A 44 -3.08 4.97 11.67
CA ARG A 44 -4.07 5.43 12.65
C ARG A 44 -4.27 6.93 12.65
N ASP A 45 -3.22 7.69 12.39
CA ASP A 45 -3.23 9.15 12.30
C ASP A 45 -2.21 9.62 11.27
N LYS A 46 -2.24 10.91 10.96
CA LYS A 46 -1.39 11.50 9.92
C LYS A 46 0.09 11.48 10.32
N GLU A 47 0.41 11.67 11.59
CA GLU A 47 1.78 11.77 12.07
C GLU A 47 2.52 10.44 11.89
N ARG A 48 1.92 9.34 12.37
CA ARG A 48 2.47 7.99 12.18
C ARG A 48 2.56 7.59 10.71
N ALA A 49 1.58 7.98 9.91
CA ALA A 49 1.61 7.72 8.47
C ALA A 49 2.73 8.49 7.75
N LEU A 50 3.04 9.72 8.20
CA LEU A 50 4.17 10.50 7.71
C LEU A 50 5.52 9.92 8.13
N VAL A 51 5.63 9.39 9.36
CA VAL A 51 6.82 8.64 9.80
C VAL A 51 7.00 7.40 8.92
N PHE A 52 5.95 6.64 8.66
CA PHE A 52 6.04 5.52 7.72
C PHE A 52 6.51 5.98 6.33
N LEU A 53 5.94 7.06 5.79
CA LEU A 53 6.36 7.62 4.50
C LEU A 53 7.84 8.06 4.53
N SER A 54 8.33 8.67 5.61
CA SER A 54 9.73 9.11 5.68
C SER A 54 10.70 7.92 5.62
N HIS A 55 10.38 6.84 6.33
CA HIS A 55 11.12 5.59 6.25
C HIS A 55 10.96 4.90 4.89
N TRP A 56 9.76 4.91 4.31
CA TRP A 56 9.55 4.40 2.95
C TRP A 56 10.42 5.13 1.93
N ASN A 57 10.42 6.47 1.96
CA ASN A 57 11.21 7.30 1.06
C ASN A 57 12.71 7.03 1.20
N ARG A 58 13.17 6.76 2.42
CA ARG A 58 14.59 6.45 2.69
C ARG A 58 15.00 5.05 2.25
N HIS A 59 14.16 4.04 2.44
CA HIS A 59 14.56 2.63 2.29
C HIS A 59 13.97 1.93 1.07
N VAL A 60 12.87 2.44 0.50
CA VAL A 60 12.15 1.84 -0.64
C VAL A 60 12.22 2.74 -1.88
N GLY A 61 12.12 4.05 -1.69
CA GLY A 61 12.25 5.04 -2.74
C GLY A 61 11.14 6.09 -2.73
N PRO A 62 11.17 7.05 -3.69
CA PRO A 62 10.32 8.23 -3.64
C PRO A 62 8.84 7.85 -3.66
N GLY A 63 8.07 8.49 -2.79
CA GLY A 63 6.64 8.31 -2.73
C GLY A 63 5.91 9.48 -2.09
N SER A 64 4.58 9.43 -2.14
CA SER A 64 3.71 10.45 -1.56
C SER A 64 2.54 9.84 -0.82
N LEU A 65 2.11 10.50 0.27
CA LEU A 65 1.02 10.03 1.10
C LEU A 65 -0.33 10.53 0.56
N ILE A 66 -1.29 9.62 0.40
CA ILE A 66 -2.68 9.94 0.02
C ILE A 66 -3.62 9.55 1.16
N TYR A 67 -4.48 10.47 1.57
CA TYR A 67 -5.57 10.18 2.52
C TYR A 67 -6.83 9.71 1.81
N THR A 68 -7.26 8.47 2.06
CA THR A 68 -8.28 7.79 1.23
C THR A 68 -9.73 8.14 1.57
N ARG A 69 -9.98 8.82 2.70
CA ARG A 69 -11.34 9.11 3.19
C ARG A 69 -11.94 10.42 2.66
N ARG A 70 -11.26 11.10 1.72
CA ARG A 70 -11.79 12.26 0.98
C ARG A 70 -11.95 11.89 -0.48
N GLU A 71 -12.79 12.62 -1.22
CA GLU A 71 -13.13 12.30 -2.62
C GLU A 71 -11.91 12.01 -3.51
N GLY A 72 -10.90 12.88 -3.50
CA GLY A 72 -9.68 12.69 -4.29
C GLY A 72 -8.91 11.41 -3.92
N GLY A 73 -8.78 11.11 -2.63
CA GLY A 73 -8.11 9.89 -2.18
C GLY A 73 -8.96 8.63 -2.36
N ARG A 74 -10.29 8.76 -2.34
CA ARG A 74 -11.20 7.64 -2.62
C ARG A 74 -11.07 7.19 -4.08
N ARG A 75 -10.90 8.13 -5.02
CA ARG A 75 -10.59 7.81 -6.42
C ARG A 75 -9.26 7.05 -6.54
N ALA A 76 -8.22 7.49 -5.83
CA ALA A 76 -6.93 6.80 -5.81
C ALA A 76 -7.04 5.38 -5.22
N LEU A 77 -7.84 5.20 -4.17
CA LEU A 77 -8.10 3.89 -3.57
C LEU A 77 -8.81 2.94 -4.55
N LEU A 78 -9.81 3.42 -5.28
CA LEU A 78 -10.50 2.62 -6.30
C LEU A 78 -9.54 2.22 -7.44
N ALA A 79 -8.69 3.14 -7.89
CA ALA A 79 -7.67 2.84 -8.90
C ALA A 79 -6.66 1.78 -8.41
N ALA A 80 -6.22 1.88 -7.15
CA ALA A 80 -5.35 0.89 -6.52
C ALA A 80 -5.99 -0.50 -6.47
N ARG A 81 -7.26 -0.58 -6.06
CA ARG A 81 -8.04 -1.83 -6.01
C ARG A 81 -8.23 -2.46 -7.39
N GLY A 82 -8.57 -1.65 -8.40
CA GLY A 82 -8.69 -2.12 -9.78
C GLY A 82 -7.39 -2.72 -10.31
N ARG A 83 -6.23 -2.11 -9.98
CA ARG A 83 -4.91 -2.65 -10.33
C ARG A 83 -4.58 -3.94 -9.57
N ALA A 84 -4.84 -3.98 -8.27
CA ALA A 84 -4.63 -5.19 -7.48
C ALA A 84 -5.47 -6.35 -8.01
N PHE A 85 -6.74 -6.09 -8.38
CA PHE A 85 -7.61 -7.08 -8.99
C PHE A 85 -7.06 -7.59 -10.33
N ALA A 86 -6.62 -6.70 -11.21
CA ALA A 86 -6.03 -7.08 -12.50
C ALA A 86 -4.73 -7.87 -12.38
N ASN A 87 -4.00 -7.70 -11.28
CA ASN A 87 -2.72 -8.38 -11.01
C ASN A 87 -2.87 -9.65 -10.15
N ASN A 88 -4.07 -9.96 -9.65
CA ASN A 88 -4.27 -11.09 -8.74
C ASN A 88 -4.50 -12.41 -9.50
N HIS A 89 -3.62 -13.37 -9.25
CA HIS A 89 -3.92 -14.79 -9.28
C HIS A 89 -4.52 -15.21 -7.92
N PRO A 90 -5.43 -16.21 -7.85
CA PRO A 90 -6.17 -16.57 -6.63
C PRO A 90 -5.31 -16.99 -5.41
N ASP A 91 -4.01 -17.25 -5.59
CA ASP A 91 -3.12 -17.77 -4.53
C ASP A 91 -2.26 -16.71 -3.81
N ALA A 92 -2.31 -15.42 -4.19
CA ALA A 92 -1.36 -14.41 -3.68
C ALA A 92 -1.55 -14.00 -2.20
N GLY A 93 -2.62 -14.47 -1.54
CA GLY A 93 -2.98 -14.10 -0.17
C GLY A 93 -3.08 -15.24 0.82
N VAL A 94 -2.79 -16.49 0.41
CA VAL A 94 -2.90 -17.63 1.33
C VAL A 94 -1.71 -17.61 2.29
N ARG A 95 -2.00 -17.30 3.56
CA ARG A 95 -1.06 -17.47 4.65
C ARG A 95 -0.79 -18.96 4.82
N VAL A 96 0.33 -19.42 4.29
CA VAL A 96 0.88 -20.75 4.58
C VAL A 96 1.73 -20.66 5.83
N ASP A 97 1.16 -21.10 6.97
CA ASP A 97 1.92 -21.28 8.20
C ASP A 97 2.77 -22.56 8.05
N ARG A 98 4.00 -22.41 7.54
CA ARG A 98 4.91 -23.54 7.29
C ARG A 98 5.82 -23.88 8.46
N TRP A 99 5.51 -23.35 9.65
CA TRP A 99 6.29 -23.59 10.86
C TRP A 99 5.38 -24.18 11.95
N GLN A 100 5.00 -25.44 11.76
CA GLN A 100 4.56 -26.35 12.81
C GLN A 100 5.35 -27.66 12.71
#